data_AF-U1I7N2-F1
#
_entry.id   AF-U1I7N2-F1
#
_cell.length_a   1.000
_cell.length_b   1.000
_cell.length_c   1.000
_cell.angle_alpha   90.00
_cell.angle_beta   90.00
_cell.angle_gamma   90.00
#
_symmetry.space_group_name_H-M   'P 1'
#
loop_
_entity.id
_entity.type
_entity.pdbx_description
1 polymer ?
#
loop_
_entity_poly.entity_id
_entity_poly.type
_entity_poly.pdbx_seq_one_letter_code
_entity_poly.pdbx_strand_id
1 'polypeptide(L)'
;MFLKLLTVFSICFFVSACIDDNARNCRTLYQDKEKKSLADSYCEKSANSGNAESQNIMALILIEKNNVEQAIKLFESAANQGYSEAIFNLAQLYDKGELVQKDEKKAYFYYKQSCEKKEIRACERINTYEINKIERKEKDEIEKLRKQLEQQKQNLDIERRELEQQKEKVKEEQYLIDKANKELENQNDQMQKKYESLKKELSSYLVDTSKLKFYEDLAVFIDKNGLYGFVNRDGEVIIEPKFLYAGRFSQGRSAVKDRNQLWGFIDKTGKYVIAPQYVCVGAFSNEGLAGVYNGGYLLNGGCAGGKWGYMDIYGNWVINPVLDYAERFSKGKAKVSFQGYTGFIDRYGNWVR
;
A
#
# COMPACT_ATOMS: atom_id res chain seq x y z
N MET A 1 -88.14 82.84 -0.03
CA MET A 1 -88.87 82.73 -1.32
C MET A 1 -89.20 81.24 -1.49
N PHE A 2 -90.31 80.79 -0.88
CA PHE A 2 -91.46 80.13 -1.56
C PHE A 2 -91.01 79.04 -2.57
N LEU A 3 -91.34 77.75 -2.46
CA LEU A 3 -92.70 77.21 -2.37
C LEU A 3 -92.71 75.71 -1.93
N LYS A 4 -93.80 75.36 -1.23
CA LYS A 4 -94.37 74.07 -0.79
C LYS A 4 -94.35 72.88 -1.77
N LEU A 5 -94.41 71.66 -1.22
CA LEU A 5 -95.51 70.65 -1.24
C LEU A 5 -94.89 69.23 -1.11
N LEU A 6 -95.48 68.16 -0.59
CA LEU A 6 -96.55 67.82 0.35
C LEU A 6 -96.53 66.26 0.38
N THR A 7 -96.74 65.66 1.55
CA THR A 7 -96.72 64.21 1.82
C THR A 7 -97.78 63.40 1.06
N VAL A 8 -97.46 62.16 0.63
CA VAL A 8 -98.45 61.06 0.51
C VAL A 8 -97.82 59.73 0.96
N PHE A 9 -98.51 59.09 1.91
CA PHE A 9 -98.34 57.74 2.43
C PHE A 9 -98.29 56.67 1.32
N SER A 10 -97.38 55.68 1.43
CA SER A 10 -97.59 54.37 0.80
C SER A 10 -96.97 53.26 1.64
N ILE A 11 -97.79 52.77 2.58
CA ILE A 11 -98.03 51.37 2.93
C ILE A 11 -96.79 50.46 2.99
N CYS A 12 -96.33 50.21 4.23
CA CYS A 12 -95.60 49.01 4.60
C CYS A 12 -96.45 47.78 4.27
N PHE A 13 -96.04 46.99 3.28
CA PHE A 13 -96.45 45.59 3.20
C PHE A 13 -95.50 44.77 4.08
N PHE A 14 -96.02 44.34 5.24
CA PHE A 14 -95.53 43.14 5.91
C PHE A 14 -95.78 41.95 4.99
N VAL A 15 -94.75 41.50 4.27
CA VAL A 15 -94.78 40.15 3.68
C VAL A 15 -94.47 39.19 4.82
N SER A 16 -95.55 38.66 5.41
CA SER A 16 -95.56 37.39 6.11
C SER A 16 -94.71 36.38 5.33
N ALA A 17 -93.67 35.83 5.96
CA ALA A 17 -92.95 34.69 5.42
C ALA A 17 -93.96 33.55 5.19
N CYS A 18 -94.25 33.22 3.92
CA CYS A 18 -95.05 32.06 3.57
C CYS A 18 -94.38 30.81 4.14
N ILE A 19 -95.02 30.21 5.13
CA ILE A 19 -94.76 28.83 5.53
C ILE A 19 -95.29 27.98 4.37
N ASP A 20 -94.39 27.41 3.56
CA ASP A 20 -94.78 26.38 2.60
C ASP A 20 -95.14 25.10 3.37
N ASP A 21 -96.45 24.87 3.57
CA ASP A 21 -96.96 23.66 4.24
C ASP A 21 -96.51 22.38 3.53
N ASN A 22 -96.23 22.43 2.22
CA ASN A 22 -95.68 21.28 1.50
C ASN A 22 -94.22 21.02 1.86
N ALA A 23 -93.40 22.07 2.04
CA ALA A 23 -92.00 21.92 2.47
C ALA A 23 -91.90 21.30 3.86
N ARG A 24 -92.77 21.75 4.78
CA ARG A 24 -92.85 21.21 6.14
C ARG A 24 -93.26 19.74 6.12
N ASN A 25 -94.34 19.41 5.41
CA ASN A 25 -94.85 18.04 5.30
C ASN A 25 -93.86 17.11 4.59
N CYS A 26 -93.16 17.59 3.57
CA CYS A 26 -92.09 16.85 2.90
C CYS A 26 -91.00 16.42 3.90
N ARG A 27 -90.47 17.37 4.69
CA ARG A 27 -89.44 17.11 5.69
C ARG A 27 -89.92 16.13 6.77
N THR A 28 -91.07 16.38 7.37
CA THR A 28 -91.55 15.60 8.52
C THR A 28 -91.94 14.18 8.12
N LEU A 29 -92.65 14.00 7.01
CA LEU A 29 -93.07 12.68 6.52
C LEU A 29 -91.87 11.86 6.03
N TYR A 30 -90.88 12.49 5.37
CA TYR A 30 -89.70 11.78 4.90
C TYR A 30 -88.81 11.26 6.05
N GLN A 31 -88.77 11.99 7.17
CA GLN A 31 -88.03 11.58 8.37
C GLN A 31 -88.76 10.48 9.17
N ASP A 32 -90.08 10.35 9.02
CA ASP A 32 -90.88 9.31 9.65
C ASP A 32 -90.83 8.01 8.83
N LYS A 33 -90.16 6.99 9.37
CA LYS A 33 -89.97 5.69 8.68
C LYS A 33 -91.27 5.01 8.28
N GLU A 34 -92.36 5.21 9.03
CA GLU A 34 -93.65 4.58 8.76
C GLU A 34 -94.47 5.38 7.74
N LYS A 35 -94.16 6.67 7.56
CA LYS A 35 -94.92 7.60 6.70
C LYS A 35 -94.14 8.12 5.50
N LYS A 36 -92.90 7.66 5.30
CA LYS A 36 -92.02 8.09 4.22
C LYS A 36 -92.65 7.99 2.83
N SER A 37 -93.48 6.97 2.59
CA SER A 37 -94.20 6.77 1.32
C SER A 37 -95.24 7.86 1.02
N LEU A 38 -95.66 8.63 2.03
CA LEU A 38 -96.59 9.75 1.89
C LEU A 38 -95.88 11.07 1.55
N ALA A 39 -94.54 11.12 1.65
CA ALA A 39 -93.77 12.33 1.43
C ALA A 39 -93.71 12.75 -0.05
N ASP A 40 -93.77 11.79 -0.99
CA ASP A 40 -93.57 11.98 -2.44
C ASP A 40 -94.31 13.19 -3.01
N SER A 41 -95.64 13.25 -2.83
CA SER A 41 -96.46 14.31 -3.44
C SER A 41 -96.19 15.69 -2.82
N TYR A 42 -95.92 15.75 -1.52
CA TYR A 42 -95.58 17.00 -0.83
C TYR A 42 -94.20 17.49 -1.22
N CYS A 43 -93.23 16.58 -1.29
CA CYS A 43 -91.87 16.88 -1.74
C CYS A 43 -91.83 17.33 -3.19
N GLU A 44 -92.57 16.68 -4.10
CA GLU A 44 -92.64 17.07 -5.51
C GLU A 44 -93.22 18.49 -5.68
N LYS A 45 -94.34 18.80 -5.02
CA LYS A 45 -94.95 20.14 -5.08
C LYS A 45 -94.02 21.23 -4.54
N SER A 46 -93.38 20.98 -3.41
CA SER A 46 -92.47 21.96 -2.80
C SER A 46 -91.15 22.09 -3.56
N ALA A 47 -90.61 20.99 -4.09
CA ALA A 47 -89.42 20.98 -4.93
C ALA A 47 -89.64 21.78 -6.22
N ASN A 48 -90.80 21.60 -6.88
CA ASN A 48 -91.20 22.37 -8.06
C ASN A 48 -91.43 23.86 -7.75
N SER A 49 -91.75 24.19 -6.50
CA SER A 49 -91.86 25.57 -6.00
C SER A 49 -90.50 26.20 -5.67
N GLY A 50 -89.41 25.46 -5.86
CA GLY A 50 -88.05 25.97 -5.68
C GLY A 50 -87.43 25.72 -4.31
N ASN A 51 -88.11 25.05 -3.37
CA ASN A 51 -87.57 24.83 -2.03
C ASN A 51 -86.36 23.88 -2.04
N ALA A 52 -85.16 24.38 -1.72
CA ALA A 52 -83.91 23.61 -1.82
C ALA A 52 -83.88 22.32 -0.99
N GLU A 53 -84.47 22.32 0.20
CA GLU A 53 -84.54 21.13 1.05
C GLU A 53 -85.50 20.08 0.51
N SER A 54 -86.67 20.51 -0.01
CA SER A 54 -87.61 19.60 -0.65
C SER A 54 -87.06 19.06 -1.98
N GLN A 55 -86.29 19.85 -2.72
CA GLN A 55 -85.52 19.38 -3.88
C GLN A 55 -84.49 18.30 -3.48
N ASN A 56 -83.76 18.49 -2.38
CA ASN A 56 -82.84 17.48 -1.83
C ASN A 56 -83.57 16.19 -1.42
N ILE A 57 -84.68 16.30 -0.68
CA ILE A 57 -85.45 15.15 -0.22
C ILE A 57 -86.05 14.40 -1.43
N MET A 58 -86.63 15.13 -2.38
CA MET A 58 -87.19 14.55 -3.59
C MET A 58 -86.11 13.86 -4.43
N ALA A 59 -84.90 14.41 -4.50
CA ALA A 59 -83.76 13.77 -5.15
C ALA A 59 -83.39 12.43 -4.48
N LEU A 60 -83.38 12.36 -3.14
CA LEU A 60 -83.15 11.10 -2.41
C LEU A 60 -84.24 10.06 -2.68
N ILE A 61 -85.51 10.47 -2.72
CA ILE A 61 -86.65 9.61 -3.09
C ILE A 61 -86.45 9.05 -4.51
N LEU A 62 -86.02 9.89 -5.45
CA LEU A 62 -85.77 9.48 -6.83
C LEU A 62 -84.58 8.50 -6.94
N ILE A 63 -83.54 8.67 -6.13
CA ILE A 63 -82.43 7.70 -6.02
C ILE A 63 -82.96 6.32 -5.57
N GLU A 64 -83.84 6.27 -4.57
CA GLU A 64 -84.45 5.01 -4.10
C GLU A 64 -85.32 4.35 -5.18
N LYS A 65 -85.94 5.16 -6.03
CA LYS A 65 -86.72 4.71 -7.20
C LYS A 65 -85.85 4.44 -8.44
N ASN A 66 -84.53 4.47 -8.30
CA ASN A 66 -83.55 4.28 -9.38
C ASN A 66 -83.68 5.30 -10.54
N ASN A 67 -84.21 6.49 -10.27
CA ASN A 67 -84.35 7.58 -11.22
C ASN A 67 -83.23 8.62 -11.01
N VAL A 68 -82.01 8.19 -11.32
CA VAL A 68 -80.77 8.87 -10.96
C VAL A 68 -80.57 10.19 -11.71
N GLU A 69 -80.95 10.26 -12.98
CA GLU A 69 -80.77 11.47 -13.80
C GLU A 69 -81.61 12.64 -13.26
N GLN A 70 -82.87 12.38 -12.91
CA GLN A 70 -83.75 13.39 -12.34
C GLN A 70 -83.32 13.76 -10.91
N ALA A 71 -82.84 12.80 -10.13
CA ALA A 71 -82.26 13.06 -8.82
C ALA A 71 -81.06 14.01 -8.90
N ILE A 72 -80.14 13.80 -9.86
CA ILE A 72 -78.99 14.69 -10.07
C ILE A 72 -79.45 16.11 -10.38
N LYS A 73 -80.43 16.29 -11.28
CA LYS A 73 -80.97 17.63 -11.61
C LYS A 73 -81.54 18.34 -10.39
N LEU A 74 -82.25 17.62 -9.52
CA LEU A 74 -82.80 18.19 -8.28
C LEU A 74 -81.70 18.49 -7.24
N PHE A 75 -80.70 17.61 -7.09
CA PHE A 75 -79.53 17.90 -6.27
C PHE A 75 -78.75 19.13 -6.78
N GLU A 76 -78.54 19.25 -8.09
CA GLU A 76 -77.89 20.40 -8.71
C GLU A 76 -78.70 21.70 -8.50
N SER A 77 -80.03 21.62 -8.62
CA SER A 77 -80.91 22.76 -8.32
C SER A 77 -80.81 23.20 -6.86
N ALA A 78 -80.86 22.28 -5.91
CA ALA A 78 -80.69 22.58 -4.49
C ALA A 78 -79.27 23.07 -4.16
N ALA A 79 -78.26 22.50 -4.81
CA ALA A 79 -76.86 22.89 -4.68
C ALA A 79 -76.61 24.32 -5.17
N ASN A 80 -77.21 24.73 -6.30
CA ASN A 80 -77.14 26.09 -6.82
C ASN A 80 -77.77 27.13 -5.87
N GLN A 81 -78.69 26.69 -5.01
CA GLN A 81 -79.25 27.52 -3.93
C GLN A 81 -78.37 27.54 -2.66
N GLY A 82 -77.25 26.83 -2.67
CA GLY A 82 -76.31 26.77 -1.55
C GLY A 82 -76.71 25.82 -0.42
N TYR A 83 -77.68 24.92 -0.66
CA TYR A 83 -78.12 23.94 0.33
C TYR A 83 -77.06 22.85 0.52
N SER A 84 -76.36 22.90 1.66
CA SER A 84 -75.16 22.10 1.93
C SER A 84 -75.39 20.59 1.84
N GLU A 85 -76.54 20.11 2.31
CA GLU A 85 -76.85 18.67 2.32
C GLU A 85 -77.08 18.11 0.90
N ALA A 86 -77.64 18.90 -0.02
CA ALA A 86 -77.73 18.51 -1.44
C ALA A 86 -76.35 18.44 -2.10
N ILE A 87 -75.48 19.41 -1.81
CA ILE A 87 -74.10 19.42 -2.32
C ILE A 87 -73.35 18.19 -1.79
N PHE A 88 -73.50 17.86 -0.51
CA PHE A 88 -72.92 16.66 0.11
C PHE A 88 -73.45 15.36 -0.52
N ASN A 89 -74.76 15.24 -0.70
CA ASN A 89 -75.37 14.04 -1.30
C ASN A 89 -74.95 13.86 -2.76
N LEU A 90 -74.83 14.95 -3.51
CA LEU A 90 -74.28 14.94 -4.86
C LEU A 90 -72.82 14.50 -4.87
N ALA A 91 -72.01 14.97 -3.92
CA ALA A 91 -70.63 14.52 -3.74
C ALA A 91 -70.56 13.01 -3.46
N GLN A 92 -71.40 12.48 -2.57
CA GLN A 92 -71.46 11.05 -2.24
C GLN A 92 -71.83 10.18 -3.44
N LEU A 93 -72.75 10.66 -4.30
CA LEU A 93 -73.16 9.94 -5.50
C LEU A 93 -71.96 9.69 -6.42
N TYR A 94 -71.17 10.74 -6.70
CA TYR A 94 -69.95 10.63 -7.51
C TYR A 94 -68.79 9.93 -6.79
N ASP A 95 -68.71 10.00 -5.46
CA ASP A 95 -67.67 9.37 -4.63
C ASP A 95 -67.81 7.84 -4.62
N LYS A 96 -69.04 7.35 -4.41
CA LYS A 96 -69.35 5.92 -4.37
C LYS A 96 -69.32 5.29 -5.77
N GLY A 97 -69.91 5.99 -6.75
CA GLY A 97 -70.00 5.51 -8.12
C GLY A 97 -70.82 4.23 -8.33
N GLU A 98 -71.77 3.94 -7.42
CA GLU A 98 -72.66 2.77 -7.52
C GLU A 98 -73.78 2.97 -8.54
N LEU A 99 -74.27 4.21 -8.66
CA LEU A 99 -75.40 4.61 -9.51
C LEU A 99 -74.98 5.52 -10.68
N VAL A 100 -73.75 6.02 -10.64
CA VAL A 100 -73.13 6.88 -11.65
C VAL A 100 -71.68 6.45 -11.82
N GLN A 101 -71.03 6.82 -12.91
CA GLN A 101 -69.58 6.60 -13.02
C GLN A 101 -68.86 7.33 -11.89
N LYS A 102 -68.04 6.60 -11.12
CA LYS A 102 -67.22 7.17 -10.05
C LYS A 102 -66.35 8.29 -10.61
N ASP A 103 -66.40 9.47 -9.98
CA ASP A 103 -65.58 10.62 -10.34
C ASP A 103 -65.06 11.29 -9.07
N GLU A 104 -63.84 10.94 -8.68
CA GLU A 104 -63.19 11.44 -7.46
C GLU A 104 -62.94 12.96 -7.52
N LYS A 105 -62.71 13.53 -8.72
CA LYS A 105 -62.47 14.97 -8.85
C LYS A 105 -63.77 15.74 -8.64
N LYS A 106 -64.86 15.26 -9.23
CA LYS A 106 -66.19 15.84 -9.09
C LYS A 106 -66.73 15.65 -7.67
N ALA A 107 -66.53 14.48 -7.06
CA ALA A 107 -66.84 14.24 -5.66
C ALA A 107 -66.08 15.18 -4.72
N TYR A 108 -64.75 15.29 -4.87
CA TYR A 108 -63.93 16.21 -4.07
C TYR A 108 -64.38 17.68 -4.24
N PHE A 109 -64.71 18.10 -5.46
CA PHE A 109 -65.22 19.44 -5.74
C PHE A 109 -66.50 19.76 -4.96
N TYR A 110 -67.50 18.87 -4.99
CA TYR A 110 -68.74 19.08 -4.25
C TYR A 110 -68.54 18.93 -2.73
N TYR A 111 -67.73 17.98 -2.26
CA TYR A 111 -67.38 17.91 -0.83
C TYR A 111 -66.75 19.22 -0.35
N LYS A 112 -65.85 19.81 -1.14
CA LYS A 112 -65.25 21.12 -0.84
C LYS A 112 -66.29 22.22 -0.73
N GLN A 113 -67.16 22.36 -1.73
CA GLN A 113 -68.26 23.34 -1.69
C GLN A 113 -69.17 23.14 -0.48
N SER A 114 -69.52 21.89 -0.16
CA SER A 114 -70.37 21.57 0.99
C SER A 114 -69.68 21.87 2.32
N CYS A 115 -68.37 21.62 2.44
CA CYS A 115 -67.59 21.96 3.63
C CYS A 115 -67.50 23.49 3.83
N GLU A 116 -67.37 24.27 2.76
CA GLU A 116 -67.42 25.75 2.82
C GLU A 116 -68.78 26.25 3.36
N LYS A 117 -69.84 25.46 3.19
CA LYS A 117 -71.17 25.68 3.81
C LYS A 117 -71.30 25.10 5.23
N LYS A 118 -70.19 24.71 5.86
CA LYS A 118 -70.09 24.16 7.22
C LYS A 118 -70.74 22.79 7.42
N GLU A 119 -70.95 21.99 6.36
CA GLU A 119 -71.34 20.59 6.50
C GLU A 119 -70.17 19.74 7.02
N ILE A 120 -70.24 19.28 8.26
CA ILE A 120 -69.14 18.60 8.96
C ILE A 120 -68.74 17.31 8.24
N ARG A 121 -69.72 16.50 7.80
CA ARG A 121 -69.47 15.24 7.09
C ARG A 121 -68.68 15.46 5.79
N ALA A 122 -68.92 16.58 5.12
CA ALA A 122 -68.18 16.95 3.91
C ALA A 122 -66.72 17.33 4.24
N CYS A 123 -66.50 18.08 5.32
CA CYS A 123 -65.14 18.43 5.76
C CYS A 123 -64.31 17.20 6.19
N GLU A 124 -64.92 16.24 6.88
CA GLU A 124 -64.28 14.96 7.25
C GLU A 124 -63.86 14.17 6.01
N ARG A 125 -64.70 14.15 4.97
CA ARG A 125 -64.39 13.51 3.69
C ARG A 125 -63.20 14.17 3.02
N ILE A 126 -63.14 15.51 2.94
CA ILE A 126 -61.99 16.23 2.38
C ILE A 126 -60.70 15.89 3.14
N ASN A 127 -60.75 15.90 4.47
CA ASN A 127 -59.58 15.57 5.27
C ASN A 127 -59.07 14.16 4.94
N THR A 128 -59.98 13.19 4.81
CA THR A 128 -59.66 11.83 4.38
C THR A 128 -59.03 11.80 2.97
N TYR A 129 -59.58 12.58 2.02
CA TYR A 129 -59.03 12.70 0.67
C TYR A 129 -57.59 13.25 0.67
N GLU A 130 -57.32 14.28 1.46
CA GLU A 130 -55.97 14.87 1.57
C GLU A 130 -54.98 13.93 2.26
N ILE A 131 -55.39 13.27 3.35
CA ILE A 131 -54.57 12.26 4.04
C ILE A 131 -54.19 11.14 3.06
N ASN A 132 -55.18 10.54 2.39
CA ASN A 132 -54.94 9.47 1.42
C ASN A 132 -54.02 9.90 0.27
N LYS A 133 -54.10 11.16 -0.14
CA LYS A 133 -53.23 11.72 -1.19
C LYS A 133 -51.79 11.88 -0.71
N ILE A 134 -51.58 12.28 0.54
CA ILE A 134 -50.25 12.34 1.17
C ILE A 134 -49.68 10.92 1.29
N GLU A 135 -50.46 9.98 1.84
CA GLU A 135 -50.04 8.60 2.02
C GLU A 135 -49.65 7.92 0.69
N ARG A 136 -50.41 8.17 -0.39
CA ARG A 136 -50.04 7.66 -1.74
C ARG A 136 -48.70 8.20 -2.20
N LYS A 137 -48.46 9.51 -2.05
CA LYS A 137 -47.18 10.13 -2.44
C LYS A 137 -46.02 9.58 -1.63
N GLU A 138 -46.17 9.48 -0.31
CA GLU A 138 -45.14 8.92 0.56
C GLU A 138 -44.86 7.46 0.23
N LYS A 139 -45.90 6.66 -0.05
CA LYS A 139 -45.74 5.26 -0.46
C LYS A 139 -44.96 5.12 -1.77
N ASP A 140 -45.25 5.94 -2.77
CA ASP A 140 -44.54 5.94 -4.05
C ASP A 140 -43.07 6.34 -3.86
N GLU A 141 -42.79 7.33 -3.00
CA GLU A 141 -41.43 7.76 -2.67
C GLU A 141 -40.65 6.68 -1.89
N ILE A 142 -41.28 6.05 -0.90
CA ILE A 142 -40.71 4.92 -0.15
C ILE A 142 -40.42 3.74 -1.09
N GLU A 143 -41.30 3.43 -2.03
CA GLU A 143 -41.07 2.36 -3.00
C GLU A 143 -39.86 2.66 -3.90
N LYS A 144 -39.72 3.90 -4.35
CA LYS A 144 -38.57 4.36 -5.11
C LYS A 144 -37.27 4.21 -4.31
N LEU A 145 -37.26 4.66 -3.06
CA LEU A 145 -36.11 4.54 -2.17
C LEU A 145 -35.76 3.07 -1.87
N ARG A 146 -36.76 2.20 -1.68
CA ARG A 146 -36.55 0.76 -1.48
C ARG A 146 -35.88 0.11 -2.69
N LYS A 147 -36.33 0.44 -3.90
CA LYS A 147 -35.70 -0.04 -5.15
C LYS A 147 -34.24 0.41 -5.27
N GLN A 148 -33.95 1.68 -4.93
CA GLN A 148 -32.59 2.19 -4.92
C GLN A 148 -31.71 1.49 -3.89
N LEU A 149 -32.22 1.28 -2.67
CA LEU A 149 -31.49 0.59 -1.61
C LEU A 149 -31.21 -0.87 -1.97
N GLU A 150 -32.16 -1.55 -2.61
CA GLU A 150 -31.98 -2.93 -3.06
C GLU A 150 -30.88 -3.02 -4.12
N GLN A 151 -30.86 -2.10 -5.09
CA GLN A 151 -29.78 -2.03 -6.08
C GLN A 151 -28.43 -1.76 -5.41
N GLN A 152 -28.38 -0.85 -4.42
CA GLN A 152 -27.14 -0.58 -3.68
C GLN A 152 -26.64 -1.80 -2.91
N LYS A 153 -27.53 -2.56 -2.27
CA LYS A 153 -27.17 -3.81 -1.59
C LYS A 153 -26.61 -4.85 -2.55
N GLN A 154 -27.23 -5.03 -3.71
CA GLN A 154 -26.75 -5.95 -4.73
C GLN A 154 -25.35 -5.56 -5.23
N ASN A 155 -25.11 -4.27 -5.47
CA ASN A 155 -23.80 -3.77 -5.86
C ASN A 155 -22.74 -4.03 -4.77
N LEU A 156 -23.10 -3.78 -3.50
CA LEU A 156 -22.21 -4.04 -2.36
C LEU A 156 -21.90 -5.53 -2.19
N ASP A 157 -22.87 -6.42 -2.43
CA ASP A 157 -22.66 -7.86 -2.40
C ASP A 157 -21.72 -8.34 -3.51
N ILE A 158 -21.78 -7.73 -4.69
CA ILE A 158 -20.83 -8.00 -5.79
C ILE A 158 -19.42 -7.56 -5.39
N GLU A 159 -19.27 -6.31 -4.92
CA GLU A 159 -17.98 -5.76 -4.47
C GLU A 159 -17.38 -6.60 -3.33
N ARG A 160 -18.21 -7.06 -2.39
CA ARG A 160 -17.77 -7.96 -1.32
C ARG A 160 -17.23 -9.28 -1.85
N ARG A 161 -17.90 -9.90 -2.83
CA ARG A 161 -17.44 -11.17 -3.44
C ARG A 161 -16.12 -10.97 -4.19
N GLU A 162 -15.97 -9.87 -4.92
CA GLU A 162 -14.72 -9.54 -5.59
C GLU A 162 -13.57 -9.35 -4.60
N LEU A 163 -13.82 -8.64 -3.49
CA LEU A 163 -12.85 -8.46 -2.42
C LEU A 163 -12.47 -9.78 -1.75
N GLU A 164 -13.43 -10.69 -1.54
CA GLU A 164 -13.15 -12.03 -1.01
C GLU A 164 -12.27 -12.85 -1.96
N GLN A 165 -12.53 -12.80 -3.27
CA GLN A 165 -11.66 -13.45 -4.28
C GLN A 165 -10.24 -12.86 -4.28
N GLN A 166 -10.11 -11.53 -4.17
CA GLN A 166 -8.81 -10.88 -4.08
C GLN A 166 -8.06 -11.30 -2.81
N LYS A 167 -8.75 -11.40 -1.67
CA LYS A 167 -8.15 -11.85 -0.41
C LYS A 167 -7.62 -13.28 -0.50
N GLU A 168 -8.31 -14.19 -1.18
CA GLU A 168 -7.81 -15.56 -1.38
C GLU A 168 -6.56 -15.58 -2.27
N LYS A 169 -6.53 -14.81 -3.36
CA LYS A 169 -5.33 -14.68 -4.19
C LYS A 169 -4.12 -14.16 -3.40
N VAL A 170 -4.32 -13.15 -2.56
CA VAL A 170 -3.26 -12.61 -1.70
C VAL A 170 -2.75 -13.66 -0.71
N LYS A 171 -3.63 -14.51 -0.16
CA LYS A 171 -3.21 -15.61 0.73
C LYS A 171 -2.39 -16.66 -0.02
N GLU A 172 -2.78 -17.01 -1.23
CA GLU A 172 -2.02 -17.95 -2.07
C GLU A 172 -0.62 -17.41 -2.41
N GLU A 173 -0.54 -16.14 -2.81
CA GLU A 173 0.74 -15.47 -3.07
C GLU A 173 1.62 -15.41 -1.81
N GLN A 174 1.05 -15.07 -0.65
CA GLN A 174 1.77 -15.05 0.61
C GLN A 174 2.34 -16.43 0.96
N TYR A 175 1.55 -17.49 0.78
CA TYR A 175 2.01 -18.86 1.01
C TYR A 175 3.21 -19.24 0.12
N LEU A 176 3.18 -18.83 -1.16
CA LEU A 176 4.29 -19.07 -2.09
C LEU A 176 5.55 -18.30 -1.68
N ILE A 177 5.40 -17.04 -1.24
CA ILE A 177 6.50 -16.21 -0.74
C ILE A 177 7.14 -16.86 0.49
N ASP A 178 6.34 -17.30 1.46
CA ASP A 178 6.83 -17.93 2.68
C ASP A 178 7.60 -19.22 2.38
N LYS A 179 7.10 -20.03 1.43
CA LYS A 179 7.79 -21.23 0.96
C LYS A 179 9.14 -20.89 0.30
N ALA A 180 9.18 -19.91 -0.59
CA ALA A 180 10.40 -19.49 -1.28
C ALA A 180 11.44 -18.93 -0.31
N ASN A 181 11.02 -18.13 0.68
CA ASN A 181 11.91 -17.59 1.71
C ASN A 181 12.56 -18.71 2.54
N LYS A 182 11.81 -19.74 2.91
CA LYS A 182 12.35 -20.90 3.62
C LYS A 182 13.37 -21.68 2.78
N GLU A 183 13.14 -21.82 1.48
CA GLU A 183 14.11 -22.44 0.56
C GLU A 183 15.40 -21.61 0.46
N LEU A 184 15.26 -20.28 0.37
CA LEU A 184 16.39 -19.34 0.31
C LEU A 184 17.21 -19.35 1.60
N GLU A 185 16.57 -19.36 2.77
CA GLU A 185 17.25 -19.48 4.07
C GLU A 185 18.12 -20.74 4.13
N ASN A 186 17.58 -21.89 3.72
CA ASN A 186 18.33 -23.14 3.67
C ASN A 186 19.53 -23.07 2.72
N GLN A 187 19.38 -22.44 1.55
CA GLN A 187 20.48 -22.24 0.61
C GLN A 187 21.56 -21.32 1.19
N ASN A 188 21.17 -20.24 1.86
CA ASN A 188 22.11 -19.33 2.52
C ASN A 188 22.89 -20.04 3.63
N ASP A 189 22.24 -20.86 4.43
CA ASP A 189 22.90 -21.67 5.46
C ASP A 189 23.91 -22.65 4.89
N GLN A 190 23.58 -23.31 3.77
CA GLN A 190 24.51 -24.20 3.06
C GLN A 190 25.71 -23.44 2.51
N MET A 191 25.47 -22.28 1.89
CA MET A 191 26.51 -21.41 1.37
C MET A 191 27.44 -20.91 2.47
N GLN A 192 26.90 -20.51 3.62
CA GLN A 192 27.69 -20.06 4.75
C GLN A 192 28.58 -21.18 5.31
N LYS A 193 28.04 -22.39 5.44
CA LYS A 193 28.83 -23.57 5.85
C LYS A 193 29.97 -23.86 4.87
N LYS A 194 29.69 -23.76 3.56
CA LYS A 194 30.71 -23.94 2.52
C LYS A 194 31.78 -22.86 2.60
N TYR A 195 31.39 -21.61 2.80
CA TYR A 195 32.32 -20.48 2.95
C TYR A 195 33.24 -20.67 4.16
N GLU A 196 32.70 -21.01 5.33
CA GLU A 196 33.52 -21.24 6.53
C GLU A 196 34.46 -22.45 6.38
N SER A 197 33.99 -23.51 5.71
CA SER A 197 34.84 -24.67 5.38
C SER A 197 36.01 -24.25 4.49
N LEU A 198 35.74 -23.49 3.43
CA LEU A 198 36.77 -23.03 2.49
C LEU A 198 37.74 -22.05 3.15
N LYS A 199 37.24 -21.15 4.01
CA LYS A 199 38.07 -20.23 4.78
C LYS A 199 39.03 -20.97 5.72
N LYS A 200 38.53 -22.00 6.40
CA LYS A 200 39.37 -22.86 7.26
C LYS A 200 40.42 -23.60 6.44
N GLU A 201 40.04 -24.18 5.31
CA GLU A 201 40.96 -24.82 4.38
C GLU A 201 42.04 -23.84 3.90
N LEU A 202 41.66 -22.64 3.45
CA LEU A 202 42.59 -21.60 3.02
C LEU A 202 43.59 -21.22 4.12
N SER A 203 43.10 -21.03 5.36
CA SER A 203 43.96 -20.70 6.50
C SER A 203 45.00 -21.77 6.81
N SER A 204 44.75 -23.03 6.45
CA SER A 204 45.69 -24.13 6.67
C SER A 204 46.91 -24.10 5.74
N TYR A 205 46.81 -23.37 4.61
CA TYR A 205 47.91 -23.18 3.66
C TYR A 205 48.77 -21.95 3.98
N LEU A 206 48.32 -21.08 4.89
CA LEU A 206 49.06 -19.88 5.28
C LEU A 206 50.06 -20.19 6.39
N VAL A 207 51.27 -19.65 6.28
CA VAL A 207 52.29 -19.75 7.32
C VAL A 207 51.96 -18.74 8.44
N ASP A 208 52.05 -19.16 9.70
CA ASP A 208 51.96 -18.24 10.84
C ASP A 208 53.14 -17.26 10.82
N THR A 209 52.82 -15.99 10.54
CA THR A 209 53.79 -14.90 10.41
C THR A 209 54.06 -14.15 11.71
N SER A 210 53.35 -14.46 12.81
CA SER A 210 53.35 -13.67 14.06
C SER A 210 54.74 -13.50 14.70
N LYS A 211 55.64 -14.47 14.49
CA LYS A 211 57.01 -14.48 15.04
C LYS A 211 58.08 -14.19 13.99
N LEU A 212 57.70 -13.96 12.74
CA LEU A 212 58.65 -13.81 11.65
C LEU A 212 59.12 -12.36 11.51
N LYS A 213 60.41 -12.18 11.22
CA LYS A 213 60.99 -10.87 10.90
C LYS A 213 60.99 -10.66 9.40
N PHE A 214 60.30 -9.61 8.96
CA PHE A 214 60.21 -9.24 7.56
C PHE A 214 61.34 -8.31 7.15
N TYR A 215 61.95 -8.61 6.01
CA TYR A 215 62.94 -7.77 5.35
C TYR A 215 62.51 -7.61 3.88
N GLU A 216 62.22 -6.36 3.49
CA GLU A 216 61.72 -6.03 2.16
C GLU A 216 60.47 -6.83 1.74
N ASP A 217 59.53 -6.95 2.69
CA ASP A 217 58.22 -7.61 2.61
C ASP A 217 58.22 -9.13 2.52
N LEU A 218 59.39 -9.76 2.64
CA LEU A 218 59.52 -11.20 2.76
C LEU A 218 60.16 -11.58 4.09
N ALA A 219 59.67 -12.66 4.69
CA ALA A 219 60.31 -13.31 5.83
C ALA A 219 60.75 -14.72 5.46
N VAL A 220 61.84 -15.15 6.08
CA VAL A 220 62.32 -16.53 5.99
C VAL A 220 61.47 -17.39 6.93
N PHE A 221 60.98 -18.52 6.43
CA PHE A 221 60.36 -19.57 7.26
C PHE A 221 60.98 -20.93 6.93
N ILE A 222 60.80 -21.88 7.86
CA ILE A 222 61.35 -23.24 7.74
C ILE A 222 60.17 -24.20 7.72
N ASP A 223 60.14 -25.10 6.74
CA ASP A 223 59.11 -26.13 6.64
C ASP A 223 59.34 -27.30 7.61
N LYS A 224 58.41 -28.25 7.63
CA LYS A 224 58.51 -29.46 8.47
C LYS A 224 59.73 -30.35 8.17
N ASN A 225 60.36 -30.18 7.01
CA ASN A 225 61.54 -30.94 6.60
C ASN A 225 62.85 -30.19 6.90
N GLY A 226 62.78 -29.00 7.51
CA GLY A 226 63.95 -28.18 7.79
C GLY A 226 64.46 -27.36 6.60
N LEU A 227 63.69 -27.28 5.51
CA LEU A 227 64.04 -26.49 4.33
C LEU A 227 63.55 -25.06 4.47
N TYR A 228 64.34 -24.12 3.97
CA TYR A 228 64.09 -22.70 4.02
C TYR A 228 63.30 -22.25 2.78
N GLY A 229 62.26 -21.46 3.02
CA GLY A 229 61.45 -20.76 2.03
C GLY A 229 61.18 -19.30 2.44
N PHE A 230 60.36 -18.61 1.67
CA PHE A 230 60.00 -17.22 1.94
C PHE A 230 58.50 -16.98 1.85
N VAL A 231 57.99 -16.19 2.78
CA VAL A 231 56.57 -15.87 2.94
C VAL A 231 56.37 -14.35 3.00
N ASN A 232 55.24 -13.88 2.48
CA ASN A 232 54.83 -12.48 2.61
C ASN A 232 54.13 -12.22 3.97
N ARG A 233 53.66 -10.98 4.18
CA ARG A 233 53.02 -10.57 5.44
C ARG A 233 51.68 -11.28 5.70
N ASP A 234 51.01 -11.69 4.64
CA ASP A 234 49.71 -12.37 4.67
C ASP A 234 49.83 -13.88 4.92
N GLY A 235 51.05 -14.41 5.02
CA GLY A 235 51.29 -15.84 5.23
C GLY A 235 51.39 -16.66 3.95
N GLU A 236 51.33 -16.02 2.78
CA GLU A 236 51.43 -16.69 1.48
C GLU A 236 52.89 -17.02 1.14
N VAL A 237 53.13 -18.28 0.79
CA VAL A 237 54.45 -18.75 0.36
C VAL A 237 54.78 -18.15 -1.01
N ILE A 238 55.77 -17.25 -1.05
CA ILE A 238 56.25 -16.63 -2.28
C ILE A 238 57.37 -17.47 -2.91
N ILE A 239 58.20 -18.10 -2.08
CA ILE A 239 59.27 -18.99 -2.53
C ILE A 239 59.18 -20.28 -1.72
N GLU A 240 58.86 -21.36 -2.42
CA GLU A 240 58.71 -22.68 -1.83
C GLU A 240 59.96 -23.12 -1.04
N PRO A 241 59.79 -23.76 0.13
CA PRO A 241 60.89 -24.33 0.90
C PRO A 241 61.71 -25.33 0.09
N LYS A 242 62.94 -24.95 -0.26
CA LYS A 242 63.84 -25.82 -1.05
C LYS A 242 65.31 -25.64 -0.75
N PHE A 243 65.67 -24.62 0.03
CA PHE A 243 67.05 -24.30 0.35
C PHE A 243 67.46 -24.94 1.68
N LEU A 244 68.71 -25.38 1.79
CA LEU A 244 69.27 -25.86 3.07
C LEU A 244 69.47 -24.70 4.07
N TYR A 245 69.63 -23.48 3.55
CA TYR A 245 69.70 -22.26 4.34
C TYR A 245 69.27 -21.08 3.49
N ALA A 246 68.64 -20.08 4.12
CA ALA A 246 68.34 -18.80 3.49
C ALA A 246 68.61 -17.62 4.44
N GLY A 247 69.26 -16.60 3.92
CA GLY A 247 69.43 -15.31 4.61
C GLY A 247 68.22 -14.39 4.43
N ARG A 248 68.24 -13.26 5.14
CA ARG A 248 67.27 -12.18 4.90
C ARG A 248 67.48 -11.53 3.54
N PHE A 249 66.41 -10.99 2.95
CA PHE A 249 66.52 -10.11 1.81
C PHE A 249 67.20 -8.78 2.18
N SER A 250 68.07 -8.30 1.28
CA SER A 250 68.69 -6.98 1.33
C SER A 250 69.06 -6.57 -0.09
N GLN A 251 68.69 -5.36 -0.49
CA GLN A 251 68.86 -4.84 -1.84
C GLN A 251 68.26 -5.78 -2.91
N GLY A 252 67.08 -6.36 -2.61
CA GLY A 252 66.39 -7.29 -3.51
C GLY A 252 67.10 -8.63 -3.73
N ARG A 253 68.06 -8.99 -2.86
CA ARG A 253 68.80 -10.26 -2.93
C ARG A 253 68.77 -11.00 -1.61
N SER A 254 68.74 -12.33 -1.68
CA SER A 254 69.01 -13.19 -0.53
C SER A 254 70.05 -14.24 -0.86
N ALA A 255 70.97 -14.49 0.08
CA ALA A 255 71.92 -15.59 0.01
C ALA A 255 71.20 -16.89 0.39
N VAL A 256 71.30 -17.91 -0.45
CA VAL A 256 70.69 -19.23 -0.21
C VAL A 256 71.69 -20.34 -0.46
N LYS A 257 71.55 -21.43 0.30
CA LYS A 257 72.38 -22.62 0.20
C LYS A 257 71.59 -23.75 -0.44
N ASP A 258 72.12 -24.32 -1.52
CA ASP A 258 71.50 -25.43 -2.24
C ASP A 258 71.82 -26.79 -1.59
N ARG A 259 71.30 -27.87 -2.17
CA ARG A 259 71.53 -29.24 -1.68
C ARG A 259 72.97 -29.73 -1.86
N ASN A 260 73.74 -29.11 -2.76
CA ASN A 260 75.16 -29.39 -2.94
C ASN A 260 76.04 -28.63 -1.92
N GLN A 261 75.41 -27.99 -0.92
CA GLN A 261 76.07 -27.19 0.11
C GLN A 261 76.78 -25.94 -0.46
N LEU A 262 76.41 -25.49 -1.65
CA LEU A 262 76.94 -24.30 -2.27
C LEU A 262 75.98 -23.13 -2.11
N TRP A 263 76.56 -21.94 -1.96
CA TRP A 263 75.85 -20.69 -1.83
C TRP A 263 75.71 -20.00 -3.17
N GLY A 264 74.52 -19.45 -3.39
CA GLY A 264 74.20 -18.54 -4.47
C GLY A 264 73.30 -17.41 -3.96
N PHE A 265 72.83 -16.58 -4.88
CA PHE A 265 71.95 -15.45 -4.57
C PHE A 265 70.71 -15.48 -5.43
N ILE A 266 69.55 -15.31 -4.80
CA ILE A 266 68.25 -15.25 -5.46
C ILE A 266 67.66 -13.85 -5.40
N ASP A 267 66.78 -13.54 -6.35
CA ASP A 267 65.88 -12.39 -6.27
C ASP A 267 64.61 -12.71 -5.46
N LYS A 268 63.72 -11.72 -5.32
CA LYS A 268 62.46 -11.86 -4.58
C LYS A 268 61.45 -12.84 -5.19
N THR A 269 61.67 -13.26 -6.44
CA THR A 269 60.87 -14.31 -7.10
C THR A 269 61.41 -15.72 -6.81
N GLY A 270 62.58 -15.82 -6.16
CA GLY A 270 63.26 -17.08 -5.88
C GLY A 270 64.11 -17.60 -7.04
N LYS A 271 64.29 -16.78 -8.09
CA LYS A 271 65.18 -17.10 -9.21
C LYS A 271 66.61 -16.76 -8.84
N TYR A 272 67.55 -17.64 -9.18
CA TYR A 272 68.97 -17.37 -9.01
C TYR A 272 69.40 -16.22 -9.92
N VAL A 273 69.91 -15.15 -9.31
CA VAL A 273 70.68 -14.10 -9.98
C VAL A 273 72.13 -14.54 -10.10
N ILE A 274 72.63 -15.23 -9.07
CA ILE A 274 73.95 -15.86 -9.05
C ILE A 274 73.75 -17.31 -8.66
N ALA A 275 74.05 -18.24 -9.56
CA ALA A 275 73.88 -19.66 -9.31
C ALA A 275 74.76 -20.15 -8.15
N PRO A 276 74.33 -21.19 -7.40
CA PRO A 276 75.13 -21.78 -6.34
C PRO A 276 76.47 -22.27 -6.86
N GLN A 277 77.55 -21.66 -6.37
CA GLN A 277 78.92 -22.02 -6.77
C GLN A 277 79.97 -21.70 -5.70
N TYR A 278 79.58 -21.01 -4.62
CA TYR A 278 80.51 -20.55 -3.59
C TYR A 278 80.37 -21.38 -2.32
N VAL A 279 81.49 -21.71 -1.69
CA VAL A 279 81.45 -22.45 -0.41
C VAL A 279 81.03 -21.56 0.76
N CYS A 280 81.30 -20.25 0.67
CA CYS A 280 80.90 -19.26 1.67
C CYS A 280 80.57 -17.91 1.05
N VAL A 281 79.51 -17.29 1.55
CA VAL A 281 79.11 -15.93 1.21
C VAL A 281 78.64 -15.20 2.46
N GLY A 282 78.81 -13.88 2.47
CA GLY A 282 78.09 -12.99 3.36
C GLY A 282 76.76 -12.56 2.74
N ALA A 283 75.79 -12.20 3.57
CA ALA A 283 74.58 -11.54 3.08
C ALA A 283 74.91 -10.15 2.50
N PHE A 284 74.16 -9.73 1.48
CA PHE A 284 74.26 -8.37 0.95
C PHE A 284 74.11 -7.32 2.05
N SER A 285 75.02 -6.35 2.05
CA SER A 285 74.92 -5.15 2.86
C SER A 285 73.78 -4.25 2.38
N ASN A 286 73.39 -3.27 3.19
CA ASN A 286 72.45 -2.23 2.76
C ASN A 286 73.04 -1.34 1.66
N GLU A 287 74.31 -1.54 1.29
CA GLU A 287 75.06 -0.81 0.27
C GLU A 287 75.23 -1.64 -1.01
N GLY A 288 74.60 -2.81 -1.09
CA GLY A 288 74.56 -3.64 -2.29
C GLY A 288 75.82 -4.48 -2.54
N LEU A 289 76.66 -4.68 -1.52
CA LEU A 289 77.86 -5.50 -1.62
C LEU A 289 77.76 -6.74 -0.74
N ALA A 290 78.16 -7.90 -1.28
CA ALA A 290 78.29 -9.14 -0.55
C ALA A 290 79.73 -9.63 -0.61
N GLY A 291 80.28 -10.02 0.55
CA GLY A 291 81.56 -10.72 0.61
C GLY A 291 81.39 -12.15 0.08
N VAL A 292 82.23 -12.59 -0.84
CA VAL A 292 82.16 -13.92 -1.45
C VAL A 292 83.53 -14.58 -1.39
N TYR A 293 83.56 -15.82 -0.90
CA TYR A 293 84.79 -16.60 -0.82
C TYR A 293 84.92 -17.48 -2.08
N ASN A 294 85.89 -17.14 -2.93
CA ASN A 294 86.08 -17.79 -4.23
C ASN A 294 87.29 -18.73 -4.24
N GLY A 295 87.19 -19.81 -5.03
CA GLY A 295 88.26 -20.81 -5.21
C GLY A 295 88.54 -21.70 -3.99
N GLY A 296 87.71 -21.62 -2.95
CA GLY A 296 87.87 -22.38 -1.72
C GLY A 296 87.07 -23.68 -1.69
N TYR A 297 87.32 -24.48 -0.64
CA TYR A 297 86.58 -25.68 -0.30
C TYR A 297 86.06 -25.61 1.14
N LEU A 298 85.05 -26.42 1.44
CA LEU A 298 84.55 -26.58 2.81
C LEU A 298 85.52 -27.43 3.62
N LEU A 299 85.95 -26.94 4.79
CA LEU A 299 86.80 -27.67 5.73
C LEU A 299 86.28 -27.45 7.15
N ASN A 300 85.88 -28.53 7.84
CA ASN A 300 85.35 -28.50 9.21
C ASN A 300 84.23 -27.46 9.44
N GLY A 301 83.35 -27.26 8.45
CA GLY A 301 82.26 -26.27 8.52
C GLY A 301 82.67 -24.83 8.25
N GLY A 302 83.97 -24.56 8.02
CA GLY A 302 84.51 -23.28 7.58
C GLY A 302 84.92 -23.28 6.10
N CYS A 303 85.35 -22.11 5.64
CA CYS A 303 85.84 -21.85 4.29
C CYS A 303 87.37 -21.86 4.31
N ALA A 304 88.00 -22.68 3.47
CA ALA A 304 89.46 -22.78 3.40
C ALA A 304 89.96 -22.81 1.94
N GLY A 305 91.24 -22.49 1.74
CA GLY A 305 91.93 -22.61 0.45
C GLY A 305 91.62 -21.53 -0.61
N GLY A 306 90.64 -20.66 -0.38
CA GLY A 306 90.25 -19.56 -1.26
C GLY A 306 90.60 -18.17 -0.72
N LYS A 307 90.08 -17.14 -1.39
CA LYS A 307 90.18 -15.73 -0.98
C LYS A 307 88.82 -15.04 -1.01
N TRP A 308 88.65 -14.06 -0.14
CA TRP A 308 87.48 -13.20 -0.11
C TRP A 308 87.60 -12.07 -1.13
N GLY A 309 86.49 -11.78 -1.79
CA GLY A 309 86.26 -10.56 -2.56
C GLY A 309 84.87 -10.01 -2.30
N TYR A 310 84.50 -8.92 -2.97
CA TYR A 310 83.17 -8.33 -2.88
C TYR A 310 82.51 -8.24 -4.24
N MET A 311 81.24 -8.65 -4.30
CA MET A 311 80.42 -8.61 -5.51
C MET A 311 79.23 -7.67 -5.32
N ASP A 312 78.80 -7.05 -6.41
CA ASP A 312 77.56 -6.26 -6.47
C ASP A 312 76.31 -7.16 -6.56
N ILE A 313 75.12 -6.53 -6.53
CA ILE A 313 73.82 -7.22 -6.62
C ILE A 313 73.54 -7.91 -7.96
N TYR A 314 74.38 -7.70 -8.97
CA TYR A 314 74.28 -8.32 -10.29
C TYR A 314 75.27 -9.48 -10.45
N GLY A 315 76.21 -9.64 -9.51
CA GLY A 315 77.24 -10.67 -9.55
C GLY A 315 78.53 -10.23 -10.23
N ASN A 316 78.78 -8.93 -10.36
CA ASN A 316 80.07 -8.44 -10.83
C ASN A 316 81.02 -8.25 -9.64
N TRP A 317 82.30 -8.58 -9.83
CA TRP A 317 83.33 -8.28 -8.85
C TRP A 317 83.56 -6.78 -8.75
N VAL A 318 83.35 -6.22 -7.57
CA VAL A 318 83.75 -4.86 -7.22
C VAL A 318 85.16 -4.87 -6.63
N ILE A 319 85.45 -5.89 -5.83
CA ILE A 319 86.79 -6.18 -5.32
C ILE A 319 87.06 -7.66 -5.61
N ASN A 320 88.06 -7.94 -6.43
CA ASN A 320 88.43 -9.30 -6.79
C ASN A 320 88.82 -10.13 -5.56
N PRO A 321 88.66 -11.47 -5.61
CA PRO A 321 88.96 -12.33 -4.48
C PRO A 321 90.47 -12.44 -4.23
N VAL A 322 90.98 -11.54 -3.39
CA VAL A 322 92.40 -11.47 -3.00
C VAL A 322 92.60 -11.37 -1.49
N LEU A 323 91.53 -11.10 -0.73
CA LEU A 323 91.56 -10.85 0.70
C LEU A 323 91.63 -12.16 1.48
N ASP A 324 92.40 -12.17 2.56
CA ASP A 324 92.48 -13.30 3.50
C ASP A 324 91.20 -13.42 4.35
N TYR A 325 90.56 -12.28 4.63
CA TYR A 325 89.33 -12.20 5.42
C TYR A 325 88.53 -10.94 5.02
N ALA A 326 87.21 -11.02 5.10
CA ALA A 326 86.31 -9.93 4.72
C ALA A 326 85.03 -9.93 5.56
N GLU A 327 84.73 -8.81 6.22
CA GLU A 327 83.46 -8.59 6.93
C GLU A 327 82.41 -7.93 6.03
N ARG A 328 81.14 -7.93 6.47
CA ARG A 328 80.05 -7.25 5.76
C ARG A 328 80.26 -5.73 5.78
N PHE A 329 80.02 -5.08 4.63
CA PHE A 329 80.00 -3.61 4.54
C PHE A 329 78.94 -2.99 5.46
N SER A 330 79.35 -1.93 6.16
CA SER A 330 78.50 -1.12 7.03
C SER A 330 79.01 0.32 7.08
N LYS A 331 78.14 1.28 6.79
CA LYS A 331 78.46 2.72 6.76
C LYS A 331 79.61 3.06 5.81
N GLY A 332 79.65 2.43 4.64
CA GLY A 332 80.63 2.70 3.59
C GLY A 332 81.98 2.02 3.78
N LYS A 333 82.16 1.22 4.84
CA LYS A 333 83.42 0.55 5.17
C LYS A 333 83.22 -0.94 5.42
N ALA A 334 84.25 -1.73 5.14
CA ALA A 334 84.34 -3.12 5.57
C ALA A 334 85.72 -3.41 6.17
N LYS A 335 85.75 -4.18 7.25
CA LYS A 335 87.00 -4.67 7.82
C LYS A 335 87.49 -5.87 7.02
N VAL A 336 88.75 -5.84 6.62
CA VAL A 336 89.37 -6.88 5.79
C VAL A 336 90.79 -7.19 6.26
N SER A 337 91.28 -8.36 5.89
CA SER A 337 92.69 -8.74 6.04
C SER A 337 93.29 -9.08 4.68
N PHE A 338 94.51 -8.60 4.42
CA PHE A 338 95.25 -8.86 3.19
C PHE A 338 96.76 -8.89 3.48
N GLN A 339 97.42 -9.99 3.14
CA GLN A 339 98.86 -10.19 3.30
C GLN A 339 99.36 -9.90 4.73
N GLY A 340 98.57 -10.28 5.73
CA GLY A 340 98.89 -10.08 7.16
C GLY A 340 98.51 -8.70 7.73
N TYR A 341 98.03 -7.76 6.92
CA TYR A 341 97.52 -6.46 7.39
C TYR A 341 96.01 -6.51 7.57
N THR A 342 95.50 -5.95 8.67
CA THR A 342 94.05 -5.83 8.96
C THR A 342 93.66 -4.38 9.16
N GLY A 343 92.56 -3.96 8.54
CA GLY A 343 92.06 -2.59 8.59
C GLY A 343 90.75 -2.45 7.81
N PHE A 344 90.38 -1.23 7.46
CA PHE A 344 89.13 -0.95 6.75
C PHE A 344 89.39 -0.57 5.30
N ILE A 345 88.50 -1.01 4.42
CA ILE A 345 88.43 -0.54 3.03
C ILE A 345 87.11 0.15 2.76
N ASP A 346 87.11 1.11 1.83
CA ASP A 346 85.90 1.68 1.24
C ASP A 346 85.28 0.72 0.22
N ARG A 347 84.13 1.12 -0.36
CA ARG A 347 83.37 0.30 -1.31
C ARG A 347 84.09 0.03 -2.65
N TYR A 348 85.19 0.72 -2.92
CA TYR A 348 85.99 0.57 -4.13
C TYR A 348 87.28 -0.22 -3.87
N GLY A 349 87.52 -0.64 -2.62
CA GLY A 349 88.70 -1.40 -2.22
C GLY A 349 89.87 -0.53 -1.74
N ASN A 350 89.69 0.78 -1.58
CA ASN A 350 90.75 1.65 -1.05
C ASN A 350 90.83 1.54 0.46
N TRP A 351 92.03 1.41 1.01
CA TRP A 351 92.25 1.44 2.45
C TRP A 351 91.88 2.79 3.05
N VAL A 352 91.11 2.77 4.13
CA VAL A 352 90.65 3.95 4.85
C VAL A 352 90.99 3.85 6.33
N ARG A 353 91.25 5.00 6.95
CA ARG A 353 91.49 5.11 8.40
C ARG A 353 90.23 4.92 9.22
#